data_AF-A0A378V176-F1
#
_entry.id   AF-A0A378V176-F1
#
_cell.length_a   1.000
_cell.length_b   1.000
_cell.length_c   1.000
_cell.angle_alpha   90.00
_cell.angle_beta   90.00
_cell.angle_gamma   90.00
#
_symmetry.space_group_name_H-M   'P 1'
#
loop_
_entity.id
_entity.type
_entity.pdbx_description
1 polymer ?
#
loop_
_entity_poly.entity_id
_entity_poly.type
_entity_poly.pdbx_seq_one_letter_code
_entity_poly.pdbx_strand_id
1 'polypeptide(L)'
;MGQFDESGALATTFRIAEDRSYADVDDTTTALEPGLPVGIVHPLHGSLAAWAEVFADYEILQPFPQVAREVIRATADDLACKTLGRFSDARAETFALLGLASRGWVVGEALDGPVRHDISRPAPRSRSVEIWVDPGIPFDPREVESQTIQVAVSEGTFGDLGVVFTSEVVTDVTGVLSR
;
A
#
# COMPACT_ATOMS: atom_id res chain seq x y z
N MET A 1 -2.07 -6.72 16.33
CA MET A 1 -2.14 -7.74 15.27
C MET A 1 -3.60 -8.11 15.02
N GLY A 2 -3.89 -8.87 13.97
CA GLY A 2 -5.25 -9.31 13.67
C GLY A 2 -5.27 -10.69 13.05
N GLN A 3 -6.36 -11.40 13.28
CA GLN A 3 -6.69 -12.63 12.59
C GLN A 3 -7.71 -12.30 11.49
N PHE A 4 -7.51 -12.90 10.32
CA PHE A 4 -8.31 -12.64 9.13
C PHE A 4 -9.06 -13.90 8.73
N ASP A 5 -10.26 -13.74 8.19
CA ASP A 5 -11.00 -14.85 7.61
C ASP A 5 -10.42 -15.27 6.25
N GLU A 6 -11.02 -16.30 5.62
CA GLU A 6 -10.60 -16.80 4.31
C GLU A 6 -10.73 -15.76 3.18
N SER A 7 -11.59 -14.75 3.36
CA SER A 7 -11.77 -13.65 2.40
C SER A 7 -10.74 -12.53 2.59
N GLY A 8 -9.96 -12.57 3.66
CA GLY A 8 -9.02 -11.52 4.06
C GLY A 8 -9.66 -10.38 4.84
N ALA A 9 -10.91 -10.53 5.30
CA ALA A 9 -11.54 -9.57 6.19
C ALA A 9 -11.05 -9.77 7.63
N LEU A 10 -10.93 -8.68 8.38
CA LEU A 10 -10.47 -8.70 9.76
C LEU A 10 -11.54 -9.35 10.66
N ALA A 11 -11.24 -10.52 11.21
CA ALA A 11 -12.13 -11.25 12.10
C ALA A 11 -12.00 -10.79 13.56
N THR A 12 -10.75 -10.63 14.03
CA THR A 12 -10.47 -10.11 15.37
C THR A 12 -9.10 -9.42 15.43
N THR A 13 -8.92 -8.56 16.44
CA THR A 13 -7.66 -7.88 16.75
C THR A 13 -7.13 -8.32 18.10
N PHE A 14 -5.81 -8.42 18.23
CA PHE A 14 -5.16 -8.83 19.47
C PHE A 14 -3.73 -8.31 19.59
N ARG A 15 -3.19 -8.30 20.81
CA ARG A 15 -1.76 -8.17 21.11
C ARG A 15 -1.23 -9.48 21.69
N ILE A 16 0.10 -9.64 21.65
CA ILE A 16 0.77 -10.69 22.40
C ILE A 16 1.14 -10.08 23.76
N ALA A 17 0.63 -10.66 24.84
CA ALA A 17 0.95 -10.25 26.21
C ALA A 17 2.33 -10.79 26.64
N GLU A 18 2.84 -10.34 27.79
CA GLU A 18 4.16 -10.72 28.30
C GLU A 18 4.32 -12.23 28.54
N ASP A 19 3.23 -12.88 28.96
CA ASP A 19 3.14 -14.32 29.17
C ASP A 19 2.96 -15.13 27.88
N ARG A 20 3.00 -14.45 26.73
CA ARG A 20 2.79 -14.99 25.37
C ARG A 20 1.36 -15.47 25.10
N SER A 21 0.41 -15.12 25.96
CA SER A 21 -1.01 -15.23 25.63
C SER A 21 -1.42 -14.15 24.62
N TYR A 22 -2.60 -14.32 24.04
CA TYR A 22 -3.23 -13.28 23.23
C TYR A 22 -4.22 -12.52 24.10
N ALA A 23 -4.19 -11.19 24.00
CA ALA A 23 -5.15 -10.31 24.64
C ALA A 23 -5.87 -9.47 23.59
N ASP A 24 -7.19 -9.31 23.74
CA ASP A 24 -7.99 -8.41 22.91
C ASP A 24 -7.79 -6.93 23.32
N VAL A 25 -8.67 -6.06 22.82
CA VAL A 25 -8.58 -4.62 23.06
C VAL A 25 -8.98 -4.23 24.50
N ASP A 26 -9.76 -5.07 25.17
CA ASP A 26 -10.21 -4.88 26.56
C ASP A 26 -9.25 -5.56 27.55
N ASP A 27 -8.04 -5.90 27.09
CA ASP A 27 -7.01 -6.66 27.81
C ASP A 27 -7.47 -8.03 28.31
N THR A 28 -8.48 -8.63 27.66
CA THR A 28 -8.99 -9.94 28.03
C THR A 28 -8.29 -11.03 27.24
N THR A 29 -7.89 -12.11 27.93
CA THR A 29 -7.30 -13.28 27.27
C THR A 29 -8.25 -13.82 26.21
N THR A 30 -7.76 -13.95 24.98
CA THR A 30 -8.52 -14.39 23.83
C THR A 30 -7.85 -15.56 23.13
N ALA A 31 -8.64 -16.44 22.51
CA ALA A 31 -8.15 -17.54 21.70
C ALA A 31 -8.32 -17.20 20.22
N LEU A 32 -7.29 -17.51 19.43
CA LEU A 32 -7.36 -17.38 17.98
C LEU A 32 -7.93 -18.65 17.38
N GLU A 33 -8.70 -18.51 16.31
CA GLU A 33 -9.24 -19.66 15.59
C GLU A 33 -8.12 -20.39 14.83
N PRO A 34 -7.90 -21.69 15.08
CA PRO A 34 -6.83 -22.43 14.41
C PRO A 34 -7.01 -22.45 12.90
N GLY A 35 -5.93 -22.23 12.15
CA GLY A 35 -5.92 -22.30 10.69
C GLY A 35 -6.25 -21.00 9.97
N LEU A 36 -6.77 -19.99 10.67
CA LEU A 36 -6.98 -18.66 10.08
C LEU A 36 -5.69 -17.82 10.07
N PRO A 37 -5.43 -17.07 8.99
CA PRO A 37 -4.23 -16.25 8.86
C PRO A 37 -4.15 -15.13 9.92
N VAL A 38 -2.95 -14.89 10.42
CA VAL A 38 -2.62 -13.77 11.32
C VAL A 38 -1.73 -12.78 10.58
N GLY A 39 -1.97 -11.49 10.77
CA GLY A 39 -1.18 -10.43 10.16
C GLY A 39 -1.23 -9.11 10.92
N ILE A 40 -0.57 -8.10 10.34
CA ILE A 40 -0.61 -6.73 10.84
C ILE A 40 -1.91 -6.07 10.39
N VAL A 41 -2.59 -5.41 11.32
CA VAL A 41 -3.84 -4.71 11.02
C VAL A 41 -3.52 -3.38 10.35
N HIS A 42 -4.08 -3.17 9.16
CA HIS A 42 -4.03 -1.89 8.48
C HIS A 42 -5.11 -0.95 9.04
N PRO A 43 -4.88 0.38 9.16
CA PRO A 43 -5.91 1.36 9.57
C PRO A 43 -7.16 1.41 8.68
N LEU A 44 -7.15 0.71 7.54
CA LEU A 44 -8.33 0.56 6.67
C LEU A 44 -9.21 -0.64 7.01
N HIS A 45 -8.74 -1.57 7.86
CA HIS A 45 -9.57 -2.69 8.31
C HIS A 45 -10.60 -2.27 9.37
N GLY A 46 -10.41 -1.12 10.03
CA GLY A 46 -11.32 -0.62 11.06
C GLY A 46 -10.70 0.51 11.89
N SER A 47 -11.46 0.98 12.88
CA SER A 47 -10.93 1.93 13.87
C SER A 47 -9.90 1.24 14.76
N LEU A 48 -8.73 1.87 14.92
CA LEU A 48 -7.67 1.44 15.84
C LEU A 48 -7.55 2.36 17.06
N ALA A 49 -8.55 3.21 17.31
CA ALA A 49 -8.50 4.20 18.39
C ALA A 49 -8.32 3.56 19.78
N ALA A 50 -9.10 2.51 20.09
CA ALA A 50 -8.97 1.79 21.36
C ALA A 50 -7.59 1.10 21.48
N TRP A 51 -7.02 0.62 20.37
CA TRP A 51 -5.63 0.13 20.37
C TRP A 51 -4.60 1.22 20.65
N ALA A 52 -4.88 2.48 20.29
CA ALA A 52 -3.98 3.59 20.60
C ALA A 52 -3.89 3.82 22.12
N GLU A 53 -5.02 3.70 22.82
CA GLU A 53 -5.09 3.80 24.29
C GLU A 53 -4.31 2.66 24.94
N VAL A 54 -4.54 1.41 24.52
CA VAL A 54 -3.78 0.24 25.01
C VAL A 54 -2.27 0.41 24.81
N PHE A 55 -1.84 0.91 23.65
CA PHE A 55 -0.41 1.15 23.40
C PHE A 55 0.15 2.23 24.32
N ALA A 56 -0.62 3.28 24.62
CA ALA A 56 -0.19 4.33 25.54
C ALA A 56 -0.11 3.82 26.99
N ASP A 57 -1.11 3.07 27.44
CA ASP A 57 -1.19 2.54 28.81
C ASP A 57 -0.05 1.56 29.12
N TYR A 58 0.36 0.75 28.14
CA TYR A 58 1.49 -0.17 28.25
C TYR A 58 2.84 0.43 27.83
N GLU A 59 2.89 1.73 27.55
CA GLU A 59 4.09 2.44 27.08
C GLU A 59 4.77 1.75 25.87
N ILE A 60 3.97 1.16 24.98
CA ILE A 60 4.44 0.41 23.82
C ILE A 60 4.94 1.40 22.76
N LEU A 61 6.27 1.55 22.68
CA LEU A 61 6.91 2.36 21.66
C LEU A 61 6.77 1.72 20.29
N GLN A 62 6.13 2.44 19.37
CA GLN A 62 6.01 2.01 17.98
C GLN A 62 7.28 2.43 17.20
N PRO A 63 8.02 1.48 16.58
CA PRO A 63 9.21 1.83 15.78
C PRO A 63 8.86 2.65 14.53
N PHE A 64 7.61 2.57 14.09
CA PHE A 64 7.01 3.38 13.03
C PHE A 64 5.50 3.51 13.29
N PRO A 65 4.82 4.56 12.82
CA PRO A 65 3.39 4.71 13.00
C PRO A 65 2.64 3.50 12.41
N GLN A 66 2.02 2.70 13.26
CA GLN A 66 1.14 1.59 12.85
C GLN A 66 -0.31 1.96 13.11
N VAL A 67 -0.62 2.33 14.35
CA VAL A 67 -1.97 2.69 14.78
C VAL A 67 -2.40 4.04 14.22
N ALA A 68 -1.49 5.01 14.27
CA ALA A 68 -1.70 6.38 13.79
C ALA A 68 -1.14 6.60 12.38
N ARG A 69 -0.91 5.54 11.60
CA ARG A 69 -0.40 5.67 10.23
C ARG A 69 -1.43 6.45 9.40
N GLU A 70 -1.00 7.55 8.80
CA GLU A 70 -1.82 8.26 7.82
C GLU A 70 -2.06 7.36 6.59
N VAL A 71 -3.30 7.36 6.11
CA VAL A 71 -3.73 6.53 4.97
C VAL A 71 -4.49 7.38 3.97
N ILE A 72 -4.16 7.25 2.68
CA ILE A 72 -4.98 7.85 1.61
C ILE A 72 -6.04 6.84 1.20
N ARG A 73 -7.28 7.07 1.64
CA ARG A 73 -8.42 6.20 1.30
C ARG A 73 -8.69 6.26 -0.20
N ALA A 74 -8.74 5.08 -0.84
CA ALA A 74 -9.29 4.94 -2.17
C ALA A 74 -10.77 5.34 -2.16
N THR A 75 -11.16 6.15 -3.13
CA THR A 75 -12.55 6.53 -3.40
C THR A 75 -13.27 5.40 -4.14
N ALA A 76 -14.60 5.45 -4.17
CA ALA A 76 -15.39 4.49 -4.95
C ALA A 76 -14.99 4.48 -6.43
N ASP A 77 -14.67 5.65 -6.99
CA ASP A 77 -14.24 5.79 -8.39
C ASP A 77 -12.89 5.11 -8.63
N ASP A 78 -11.92 5.26 -7.72
CA ASP A 78 -10.63 4.57 -7.86
C ASP A 78 -10.84 3.06 -7.94
N LEU A 79 -11.65 2.52 -7.01
CA LEU A 79 -11.89 1.10 -6.89
C LEU A 79 -12.61 0.53 -8.12
N ALA A 80 -13.46 1.32 -8.79
CA ALA A 80 -14.23 0.89 -9.94
C ALA A 80 -13.45 0.94 -11.28
N CYS A 81 -12.27 1.55 -11.30
CA CYS A 81 -11.54 1.80 -12.54
C CYS A 81 -10.34 0.87 -12.74
N LYS A 82 -9.97 0.68 -14.01
CA LYS A 82 -8.69 0.07 -14.41
C LYS A 82 -7.52 1.06 -14.29
N THR A 83 -7.78 2.34 -14.58
CA THR A 83 -6.80 3.43 -14.56
C THR A 83 -7.24 4.49 -13.54
N LEU A 84 -6.33 4.96 -12.69
CA LEU A 84 -6.65 5.96 -11.66
C LEU A 84 -6.75 7.35 -12.27
N GLY A 85 -7.98 7.84 -12.48
CA GLY A 85 -8.24 9.17 -13.04
C GLY A 85 -7.71 10.33 -12.18
N ARG A 86 -7.52 10.12 -10.87
CA ARG A 86 -6.89 11.12 -9.98
C ARG A 86 -5.45 11.47 -10.34
N PHE A 87 -4.79 10.64 -11.13
CA PHE A 87 -3.41 10.84 -11.59
C PHE A 87 -3.33 11.16 -13.08
N SER A 88 -4.47 11.43 -13.74
CA SER A 88 -4.47 11.88 -15.13
C SER A 88 -3.64 13.16 -15.28
N ASP A 89 -2.68 13.14 -16.22
CA ASP A 89 -1.74 14.22 -16.51
C ASP A 89 -0.88 14.66 -15.31
N ALA A 90 -0.84 13.86 -14.24
CA ALA A 90 -0.01 14.15 -13.09
C ALA A 90 1.47 14.07 -13.48
N ARG A 91 2.27 14.96 -12.89
CA ARG A 91 3.71 14.99 -13.10
C ARG A 91 4.46 14.51 -11.86
N ALA A 92 5.53 13.77 -12.07
CA ALA A 92 6.42 13.30 -11.02
C ALA A 92 7.88 13.49 -11.43
N GLU A 93 8.74 13.77 -10.46
CA GLU A 93 10.19 13.84 -10.69
C GLU A 93 10.75 12.46 -11.00
N THR A 94 11.61 12.35 -12.01
CA THR A 94 12.20 11.08 -12.46
C THR A 94 12.91 10.36 -11.31
N PHE A 95 13.66 11.08 -10.47
CA PHE A 95 14.32 10.49 -9.31
C PHE A 95 13.35 10.05 -8.20
N ALA A 96 12.22 10.74 -8.04
CA ALA A 96 11.19 10.34 -7.08
C ALA A 96 10.52 9.03 -7.52
N LEU A 97 10.24 8.89 -8.82
CA LEU A 97 9.74 7.66 -9.43
C LEU A 97 10.70 6.49 -9.24
N LEU A 98 12.00 6.69 -9.52
CA LEU A 98 13.03 5.65 -9.26
C LEU A 98 13.11 5.27 -7.77
N GLY A 99 12.85 6.21 -6.87
CA GLY A 99 12.79 5.97 -5.43
C GLY A 99 11.68 4.99 -4.99
N LEU A 100 10.66 4.75 -5.83
CA LEU A 100 9.61 3.74 -5.57
C LEU A 100 10.17 2.32 -5.46
N ALA A 101 11.38 2.05 -5.98
CA ALA A 101 12.04 0.75 -5.83
C ALA A 101 12.19 0.33 -4.36
N SER A 102 12.40 1.29 -3.45
CA SER A 102 12.45 1.04 -1.99
C SER A 102 11.10 0.60 -1.40
N ARG A 103 10.01 0.72 -2.15
CA ARG A 103 8.63 0.42 -1.75
C ARG A 103 8.03 -0.76 -2.52
N GLY A 104 8.89 -1.59 -3.11
CA GLY A 104 8.51 -2.83 -3.80
C GLY A 104 8.05 -2.64 -5.23
N TRP A 105 8.26 -1.46 -5.81
CA TRP A 105 8.10 -1.25 -7.25
C TRP A 105 9.36 -1.70 -8.01
N VAL A 106 9.19 -2.09 -9.26
CA VAL A 106 10.23 -2.57 -10.15
C VAL A 106 10.27 -1.62 -11.34
N VAL A 107 11.41 -1.01 -11.58
CA VAL A 107 11.62 -0.21 -12.79
C VAL A 107 11.83 -1.18 -13.95
N GLY A 108 10.99 -1.07 -14.98
CA GLY A 108 11.03 -1.95 -16.15
C GLY A 108 12.31 -1.80 -16.96
N GLU A 109 12.48 -2.67 -17.95
CA GLU A 109 13.61 -2.59 -18.87
C GLU A 109 13.29 -1.70 -20.08
N ALA A 110 14.33 -1.29 -20.79
CA ALA A 110 14.16 -0.58 -22.04
C ALA A 110 13.77 -1.61 -23.12
N LEU A 111 12.54 -1.51 -23.64
CA LEU A 111 12.00 -2.47 -24.61
C LEU A 111 12.37 -2.10 -26.05
N ASP A 112 11.93 -0.92 -26.50
CA ASP A 112 12.03 -0.48 -27.91
C ASP A 112 12.80 0.85 -28.07
N GLY A 113 13.80 1.10 -27.23
CA GLY A 113 14.58 2.34 -27.28
C GLY A 113 15.55 2.50 -26.11
N PRO A 114 16.18 3.68 -25.95
CA PRO A 114 17.12 3.94 -24.86
C PRO A 114 16.43 4.29 -23.52
N VAL A 115 15.09 4.31 -23.49
CA VAL A 115 14.30 4.76 -22.34
C VAL A 115 13.43 3.63 -21.78
N ARG A 116 13.15 3.71 -20.48
CA ARG A 116 12.22 2.85 -19.74
C ARG A 116 10.90 3.59 -19.56
N HIS A 117 9.78 2.92 -19.84
CA HIS A 117 8.46 3.53 -19.71
C HIS A 117 7.57 2.90 -18.64
N ASP A 118 7.98 1.77 -18.06
CA ASP A 118 7.22 1.05 -17.05
C ASP A 118 7.90 1.12 -15.68
N ILE A 119 7.10 1.34 -14.65
CA ILE A 119 7.42 1.02 -13.27
C ILE A 119 6.25 0.23 -12.70
N SER A 120 6.47 -1.02 -12.33
CA SER A 120 5.39 -1.95 -11.96
C SER A 120 5.55 -2.51 -10.56
N ARG A 121 4.44 -2.90 -9.94
CA ARG A 121 4.41 -3.56 -8.63
C ARG A 121 3.50 -4.78 -8.67
N PRO A 122 3.99 -5.97 -8.29
CA PRO A 122 3.14 -7.16 -8.16
C PRO A 122 2.01 -6.92 -7.16
N ALA A 123 0.83 -7.40 -7.51
CA ALA A 123 -0.40 -7.28 -6.74
C ALA A 123 -0.99 -8.67 -6.43
N PRO A 124 -1.93 -8.76 -5.48
CA PRO A 124 -2.61 -10.02 -5.20
C PRO A 124 -3.25 -10.65 -6.44
N ARG A 125 -3.41 -11.98 -6.43
CA ARG A 125 -4.07 -12.77 -7.50
C ARG A 125 -3.36 -12.70 -8.86
N SER A 126 -2.02 -12.67 -8.85
CA SER A 126 -1.18 -12.65 -10.06
C SER A 126 -1.41 -11.44 -10.97
N ARG A 127 -1.86 -10.32 -10.39
CA ARG A 127 -2.01 -9.04 -11.09
C ARG A 127 -0.80 -8.15 -10.82
N SER A 128 -0.76 -7.01 -11.49
CA SER A 128 0.23 -5.95 -11.27
C SER A 128 -0.44 -4.58 -11.37
N VAL A 129 0.18 -3.59 -10.75
CA VAL A 129 -0.06 -2.18 -11.03
C VAL A 129 1.14 -1.65 -11.81
N GLU A 130 0.87 -0.87 -12.84
CA GLU A 130 1.85 -0.27 -13.74
C GLU A 130 1.71 1.25 -13.67
N ILE A 131 2.85 1.93 -13.55
CA ILE A 131 3.00 3.36 -13.75
C ILE A 131 3.68 3.51 -15.10
N TRP A 132 2.91 3.95 -16.08
CA TRP A 132 3.45 4.38 -17.36
C TRP A 132 4.01 5.79 -17.24
N VAL A 133 5.18 6.04 -17.82
CA VAL A 133 5.86 7.34 -17.78
C VAL A 133 6.17 7.87 -19.19
N ASP A 134 5.96 9.17 -19.39
CA ASP A 134 6.23 9.90 -20.64
C ASP A 134 7.03 11.18 -20.33
N PRO A 135 8.14 11.49 -21.02
CA PRO A 135 8.62 10.87 -22.27
C PRO A 135 9.40 9.56 -22.09
N GLY A 136 9.53 9.05 -20.86
CA GLY A 136 10.34 7.88 -20.54
C GLY A 136 11.60 8.23 -19.76
N ILE A 137 12.14 7.26 -19.02
CA ILE A 137 13.33 7.41 -18.19
C ILE A 137 14.55 6.90 -18.98
N PRO A 138 15.47 7.79 -19.41
CA PRO A 138 16.68 7.40 -20.13
C PRO A 138 17.70 6.66 -19.25
N PHE A 139 18.79 6.18 -19.85
CA PHE A 139 19.89 5.55 -19.11
C PHE A 139 20.45 6.47 -18.03
N ASP A 140 20.72 7.74 -18.36
CA ASP A 140 21.05 8.76 -17.37
C ASP A 140 19.77 9.52 -16.95
N PRO A 141 19.20 9.27 -15.76
CA PRO A 141 17.93 9.87 -15.35
C PRO A 141 17.99 11.40 -15.21
N ARG A 142 19.17 12.02 -15.25
CA ARG A 142 19.35 13.48 -15.22
C ARG A 142 18.96 14.16 -16.53
N GLU A 143 18.86 13.41 -17.63
CA GLU A 143 18.49 13.96 -18.94
C GLU A 143 17.02 14.36 -19.03
N VAL A 144 16.15 13.74 -18.22
CA VAL A 144 14.72 14.07 -18.14
C VAL A 144 14.35 14.24 -16.68
N GLU A 145 14.11 15.49 -16.28
CA GLU A 145 13.80 15.85 -14.89
C GLU A 145 12.44 15.31 -14.43
N SER A 146 11.41 15.44 -15.26
CA SER A 146 10.02 15.17 -14.89
C SER A 146 9.28 14.34 -15.94
N GLN A 147 8.41 13.45 -15.47
CA GLN A 147 7.56 12.56 -16.25
C GLN A 147 6.08 12.90 -16.07
N THR A 148 5.29 12.83 -17.12
CA THR A 148 3.84 12.63 -17.01
C THR A 148 3.59 11.15 -16.70
N ILE A 149 2.66 10.87 -15.79
CA ILE A 149 2.37 9.50 -15.35
C ILE A 149 0.94 9.07 -15.66
N GLN A 150 0.78 7.76 -15.85
CA GLN A 150 -0.53 7.09 -15.83
C GLN A 150 -0.44 5.83 -14.99
N VAL A 151 -1.40 5.61 -14.09
CA VAL A 151 -1.39 4.46 -13.18
C VAL A 151 -2.55 3.53 -13.48
N ALA A 152 -2.26 2.27 -13.80
CA ALA A 152 -3.27 1.28 -14.18
C ALA A 152 -3.00 -0.10 -13.58
N VAL A 153 -4.04 -0.91 -13.40
CA VAL A 153 -3.88 -2.35 -13.14
C VAL A 153 -3.73 -3.09 -14.46
N SER A 154 -2.93 -4.16 -14.49
CA SER A 154 -2.77 -4.98 -15.70
C SER A 154 -4.08 -5.65 -16.12
N GLU A 155 -4.84 -6.15 -15.14
CA GLU A 155 -6.13 -6.82 -15.33
C GLU A 155 -7.15 -6.43 -14.24
N GLY A 156 -8.42 -6.27 -14.64
CA GLY A 156 -9.53 -5.96 -13.73
C GLY A 156 -9.58 -4.49 -13.32
N THR A 157 -9.94 -4.25 -12.06
CA THR A 157 -10.06 -2.94 -11.41
C THR A 157 -9.21 -2.87 -10.15
N PHE A 158 -8.94 -1.67 -9.63
CA PHE A 158 -8.27 -1.53 -8.34
C PHE A 158 -9.05 -2.16 -7.18
N GLY A 159 -10.38 -2.19 -7.26
CA GLY A 159 -11.24 -2.90 -6.31
C GLY A 159 -10.87 -4.38 -6.18
N ASP A 160 -10.48 -5.02 -7.27
CA ASP A 160 -10.08 -6.42 -7.29
C ASP A 160 -8.74 -6.71 -6.58
N LEU A 161 -7.93 -5.66 -6.37
CA LEU A 161 -6.67 -5.70 -5.61
C LEU A 161 -6.89 -5.54 -4.11
N GLY A 162 -8.07 -5.08 -3.70
CA GLY A 162 -8.42 -4.82 -2.31
C GLY A 162 -8.09 -3.39 -1.86
N VAL A 163 -8.81 -2.93 -0.84
CA VAL A 163 -8.76 -1.54 -0.35
C VAL A 163 -7.40 -1.16 0.23
N VAL A 164 -6.72 -2.10 0.90
CA VAL A 164 -5.39 -1.86 1.48
C VAL A 164 -4.36 -1.67 0.38
N PHE A 165 -4.27 -2.61 -0.56
CA PHE A 165 -3.28 -2.52 -1.64
C PHE A 165 -3.50 -1.26 -2.50
N THR A 166 -4.75 -0.94 -2.82
CA THR A 166 -5.08 0.27 -3.56
C THR A 166 -4.67 1.54 -2.81
N SER A 167 -4.92 1.61 -1.49
CA SER A 167 -4.48 2.73 -0.65
C SER A 167 -2.97 2.88 -0.66
N GLU A 168 -2.21 1.79 -0.60
CA GLU A 168 -0.75 1.83 -0.65
C GLU A 168 -0.25 2.35 -2.00
N VAL A 169 -0.86 1.91 -3.11
CA VAL A 169 -0.55 2.45 -4.45
C VAL A 169 -0.82 3.95 -4.52
N VAL A 170 -2.01 4.39 -4.08
CA VAL A 170 -2.38 5.80 -4.09
C VAL A 170 -1.42 6.63 -3.21
N THR A 171 -1.06 6.12 -2.04
CA THR A 171 -0.09 6.76 -1.12
C THR A 171 1.28 6.88 -1.78
N ASP A 172 1.74 5.81 -2.41
CA ASP A 172 3.05 5.77 -3.05
C ASP A 172 3.16 6.78 -4.19
N VAL A 173 2.17 6.76 -5.09
CA VAL A 173 2.12 7.65 -6.26
C VAL A 173 1.95 9.09 -5.83
N THR A 174 1.06 9.39 -4.88
CA THR A 174 0.88 10.75 -4.35
C THR A 174 2.20 11.30 -3.78
N GLY A 175 2.98 10.45 -3.11
CA GLY A 175 4.25 10.84 -2.51
C GLY A 175 5.37 11.19 -3.50
N VAL A 176 5.21 10.88 -4.79
CA VAL A 176 6.23 11.19 -5.83
C VAL A 176 5.81 12.28 -6.80
N LEU A 177 4.59 12.80 -6.69
CA LEU A 177 4.12 13.89 -7.54
C LEU A 177 4.95 15.16 -7.28
N SER A 178 5.26 15.90 -8.35
CA SER A 178 5.91 17.20 -8.25
C SER A 178 4.99 18.17 -7.49
N ARG A 179 5.56 18.96 -6.57
CA ARG A 179 4.84 19.98 -5.80
C ARG A 179 4.66 21.27 -6.58
#